data_AF-A0A2R6RF32-F1
#
_entry.id   AF-A0A2R6RF32-F1
#
_cell.length_a   1.000
_cell.length_b   1.000
_cell.length_c   1.000
_cell.angle_alpha   90.00
_cell.angle_beta   90.00
_cell.angle_gamma   90.00
#
_symmetry.space_group_name_H-M   'P 1'
#
loop_
_entity.id
_entity.type
_entity.pdbx_description
1 polymer ?
#
loop_
_entity_poly.entity_id
_entity_poly.type
_entity_poly.pdbx_seq_one_letter_code
_entity_poly.pdbx_strand_id
1 'polypeptide(L)'
;MDLLQSYADDMDDDQQLQEPLRNPSSTASDHSSPDSSPIRISLPAKSAAPKVDDTALALTVAAANRALTKPLDPTQRVVAYNPTYDQLWSPIYGPAHPYAKDGLAQGMRNHKLGFVENAAIEPFVFDEQYNTFHKFGYAADPSASEGNNYVGDLDKLKETDGISVYNIPQHEQKKRKTEKKKEREEDGDDGGDVVDGTEVENPASETWLLKNRKSPW
;
A
#
# COMPACT_ATOMS: atom_id res chain seq x y z
N MET A 1 -7.13 9.35 28.84
CA MET A 1 -8.41 9.13 28.15
C MET A 1 -8.29 7.78 27.49
N ASP A 2 -8.70 6.74 28.22
CA ASP A 2 -8.49 5.34 27.90
C ASP A 2 -9.81 4.78 27.37
N LEU A 3 -9.92 4.61 26.05
CA LEU A 3 -11.15 4.21 25.35
C LEU A 3 -11.36 2.68 25.33
N LEU A 4 -10.48 1.90 25.98
CA LEU A 4 -10.54 0.43 25.93
C LEU A 4 -11.28 -0.24 27.10
N GLN A 5 -11.60 0.48 28.18
CA GLN A 5 -12.30 -0.12 29.34
C GLN A 5 -13.83 -0.17 29.21
N SER A 6 -14.45 0.51 28.25
CA SER A 6 -15.92 0.60 28.17
C SER A 6 -16.61 -0.59 27.49
N TYR A 7 -15.88 -1.65 27.14
CA TYR A 7 -16.42 -2.84 26.48
C TYR A 7 -16.47 -4.08 27.37
N ALA A 8 -16.07 -3.98 28.64
CA ALA A 8 -15.92 -5.15 29.51
C ALA A 8 -17.11 -5.44 30.43
N ASP A 9 -18.14 -4.59 30.49
CA ASP A 9 -18.98 -4.55 31.70
C ASP A 9 -20.49 -4.29 31.44
N ASP A 10 -21.08 -4.89 30.40
CA ASP A 10 -22.57 -4.92 30.33
C ASP A 10 -23.14 -6.00 29.39
N MET A 11 -22.95 -7.29 29.68
CA MET A 11 -23.78 -8.36 29.11
C MET A 11 -23.86 -9.57 30.05
N ASP A 12 -24.76 -9.51 31.04
CA ASP A 12 -25.33 -10.68 31.70
C ASP A 12 -26.78 -10.37 32.10
N ASP A 13 -27.74 -10.84 31.28
CA ASP A 13 -28.97 -11.55 31.69
C ASP A 13 -29.98 -11.58 30.53
N ASP A 14 -29.95 -12.63 29.71
CA ASP A 14 -31.16 -13.41 29.45
C ASP A 14 -30.84 -14.77 28.84
N GLN A 15 -31.55 -15.75 29.37
CA GLN A 15 -31.20 -17.16 29.44
C GLN A 15 -31.74 -17.95 28.23
N GLN A 16 -30.88 -18.76 27.60
CA GLN A 16 -31.29 -20.02 26.95
C GLN A 16 -30.06 -20.92 26.73
N LEU A 17 -29.65 -21.61 27.80
CA LEU A 17 -28.66 -22.69 27.74
C LEU A 17 -29.36 -24.00 27.32
N GLN A 18 -28.97 -24.55 26.17
CA GLN A 18 -29.21 -25.96 25.86
C GLN A 18 -27.87 -26.70 25.91
N GLU A 19 -27.70 -27.44 27.01
CA GLU A 19 -26.48 -28.14 27.43
C GLU A 19 -26.07 -29.32 26.53
N PRO A 20 -24.76 -29.66 26.52
CA PRO A 20 -24.20 -30.82 25.84
C PRO A 20 -24.23 -32.05 26.77
N LEU A 21 -24.96 -33.10 26.40
CA LEU A 21 -24.97 -34.33 27.21
C LEU A 21 -23.65 -35.11 27.08
N ARG A 22 -22.85 -35.02 28.15
CA ARG A 22 -21.81 -35.99 28.54
C ARG A 22 -22.45 -37.33 28.90
N ASN A 23 -21.81 -38.41 28.48
CA ASN A 23 -22.03 -39.77 28.99
C ASN A 23 -21.76 -39.84 30.51
N PRO A 24 -22.57 -40.61 31.24
CA PRO A 24 -22.01 -41.47 32.29
C PRO A 24 -22.51 -42.92 32.18
N SER A 25 -21.56 -43.82 32.37
CA SER A 25 -21.77 -45.25 32.56
C SER A 25 -22.56 -45.57 33.85
N SER A 26 -23.43 -46.57 33.75
CA SER A 26 -23.81 -47.54 34.78
C SER A 26 -24.25 -47.04 36.17
N THR A 27 -25.52 -47.24 36.50
CA THR A 27 -25.93 -47.89 37.77
C THR A 27 -27.37 -48.37 37.67
N ALA A 28 -27.61 -49.53 38.26
CA ALA A 28 -28.78 -50.37 38.14
C ALA A 28 -29.95 -49.92 39.05
N SER A 29 -31.08 -50.62 38.87
CA SER A 29 -32.25 -50.77 39.76
C SER A 29 -33.24 -49.60 39.75
N ASP A 30 -34.55 -49.78 39.87
CA ASP A 30 -35.48 -50.90 39.65
C ASP A 30 -36.83 -50.21 39.91
N HIS A 31 -37.72 -50.05 38.92
CA HIS A 31 -39.13 -49.76 39.24
C HIS A 31 -40.03 -50.45 38.22
N SER A 32 -40.66 -51.51 38.72
CA SER A 32 -41.56 -52.44 38.08
C SER A 32 -42.82 -51.80 37.52
N SER A 33 -43.24 -52.27 36.35
CA SER A 33 -44.65 -52.44 36.00
C SER A 33 -44.78 -53.77 35.27
N PRO A 34 -45.73 -54.65 35.64
CA PRO A 34 -45.76 -56.01 35.14
C PRO A 34 -46.52 -56.13 33.82
N ASP A 35 -46.06 -57.09 33.03
CA ASP A 35 -46.84 -57.94 32.15
C ASP A 35 -47.11 -57.50 30.69
N SER A 36 -46.86 -58.47 29.81
CA SER A 36 -47.13 -58.54 28.38
C SER A 36 -46.28 -57.74 27.40
N SER A 37 -45.07 -58.24 27.14
CA SER A 37 -44.49 -58.29 25.79
C SER A 37 -43.48 -59.43 25.67
N PRO A 38 -43.52 -60.26 24.60
CA PRO A 38 -42.58 -61.37 24.44
C PRO A 38 -41.15 -60.85 24.21
N ILE A 39 -40.17 -61.61 24.71
CA ILE A 39 -38.73 -61.35 24.60
C ILE A 39 -38.37 -61.05 23.14
N ARG A 40 -38.14 -59.77 22.82
CA ARG A 40 -37.64 -59.38 21.50
C ARG A 40 -36.14 -59.64 21.49
N ILE A 41 -35.76 -60.77 20.87
CA ILE A 41 -34.37 -61.05 20.48
C ILE A 41 -33.90 -59.85 19.64
N SER A 42 -32.96 -59.06 20.14
CA SER A 42 -32.44 -57.88 19.46
C SER A 42 -31.62 -58.33 18.23
N LEU A 43 -32.28 -58.45 17.09
CA LEU A 43 -31.61 -58.69 15.82
C LEU A 43 -30.75 -57.46 15.46
N PRO A 44 -29.53 -57.65 14.94
CA PRO A 44 -28.68 -56.54 14.54
C PRO A 44 -29.43 -55.67 13.53
N ALA A 45 -29.56 -54.37 13.84
CA ALA A 45 -30.24 -53.40 13.00
C ALA A 45 -29.54 -53.34 11.63
N LYS A 46 -30.20 -53.87 10.60
CA LYS A 46 -29.70 -53.82 9.23
C LYS A 46 -29.99 -52.42 8.68
N SER A 47 -28.96 -51.58 8.63
CA SER A 47 -29.06 -50.31 7.93
C SER A 47 -29.11 -50.55 6.43
N ALA A 48 -30.11 -49.97 5.75
CA ALA A 48 -30.21 -49.98 4.29
C ALA A 48 -29.31 -48.92 3.62
N ALA A 49 -28.60 -48.11 4.42
CA ALA A 49 -27.69 -47.11 3.88
C ALA A 49 -26.46 -47.78 3.24
N PRO A 50 -26.09 -47.41 2.01
CA PRO A 50 -24.84 -47.83 1.40
C PRO A 50 -23.67 -47.44 2.32
N LYS A 51 -22.70 -48.35 2.48
CA LYS A 51 -21.46 -48.02 3.17
C LYS A 51 -20.64 -47.13 2.23
N VAL A 52 -20.60 -45.84 2.49
CA VAL A 52 -19.82 -44.87 1.71
C VAL A 52 -18.39 -44.90 2.22
N ASP A 53 -17.43 -45.08 1.31
CA ASP A 53 -16.01 -45.05 1.65
C ASP A 53 -15.54 -43.59 1.77
N ASP A 54 -15.29 -43.15 3.01
CA ASP A 54 -14.83 -41.78 3.32
C ASP A 54 -13.36 -41.52 2.94
N THR A 55 -12.68 -42.53 2.39
CA THR A 55 -11.25 -42.46 2.05
C THR A 55 -10.96 -41.39 1.00
N ALA A 56 -11.85 -41.24 0.00
CA ALA A 56 -11.72 -40.21 -1.02
C ALA A 56 -11.84 -38.79 -0.45
N LEU A 57 -12.73 -38.58 0.53
CA LEU A 57 -12.89 -37.30 1.22
C LEU A 57 -11.67 -37.00 2.11
N ALA A 58 -11.15 -38.00 2.81
CA ALA A 58 -9.94 -37.85 3.61
C ALA A 58 -8.71 -37.51 2.74
N LEU A 59 -8.58 -38.12 1.56
CA LEU A 59 -7.51 -37.84 0.59
C LEU A 59 -7.59 -36.42 0.04
N THR A 60 -8.78 -35.90 -0.25
CA THR A 60 -8.95 -34.52 -0.74
C THR A 60 -8.63 -33.49 0.34
N VAL A 61 -9.05 -33.71 1.58
CA VAL A 61 -8.71 -32.85 2.72
C VAL A 61 -7.20 -32.87 3.02
N ALA A 62 -6.58 -34.06 2.99
CA ALA A 62 -5.13 -34.18 3.16
C ALA A 62 -4.34 -33.49 2.04
N ALA A 63 -4.81 -33.58 0.79
CA ALA A 63 -4.21 -32.88 -0.34
C ALA A 63 -4.33 -31.35 -0.21
N ALA A 64 -5.47 -30.84 0.27
CA ALA A 64 -5.68 -29.42 0.53
C ALA A 64 -4.73 -28.89 1.61
N ASN A 65 -4.59 -29.61 2.73
CA ASN A 65 -3.65 -29.24 3.80
C ASN A 65 -2.19 -29.26 3.33
N ARG A 66 -1.84 -30.20 2.43
CA ARG A 66 -0.50 -30.26 1.84
C ARG A 66 -0.22 -29.08 0.90
N ALA A 67 -1.24 -28.56 0.19
CA ALA A 67 -1.10 -27.36 -0.63
C ALA A 67 -0.83 -26.10 0.23
N LEU A 68 -1.43 -26.03 1.42
CA LEU A 68 -1.16 -25.01 2.45
C LEU A 68 0.23 -25.08 3.07
N THR A 69 0.99 -26.15 2.85
CA THR A 69 2.36 -26.29 3.38
C THR A 69 3.39 -26.50 2.28
N LYS A 70 3.00 -26.41 1.01
CA LYS A 70 3.91 -26.65 -0.10
C LYS A 70 4.71 -25.37 -0.37
N PRO A 71 6.06 -25.42 -0.34
CA PRO A 71 6.88 -24.30 -0.74
C PRO A 71 6.54 -23.89 -2.17
N LEU A 72 6.44 -22.59 -2.41
CA LEU A 72 6.31 -22.05 -3.76
C LEU A 72 7.62 -22.26 -4.52
N ASP A 73 7.50 -22.44 -5.83
CA ASP A 73 8.65 -22.52 -6.71
C ASP A 73 9.19 -21.09 -6.94
N PRO A 74 10.47 -20.81 -6.62
CA PRO A 74 11.04 -19.47 -6.72
C PRO A 74 11.13 -18.95 -8.17
N THR A 75 11.00 -19.83 -9.17
CA THR A 75 11.04 -19.44 -10.59
C THR A 75 9.67 -19.03 -11.14
N GLN A 76 8.59 -19.33 -10.42
CA GLN A 76 7.23 -19.03 -10.85
C GLN A 76 6.87 -17.57 -10.58
N ARG A 77 6.33 -16.88 -11.59
CA ARG A 77 5.94 -15.46 -11.51
C ARG A 77 4.45 -15.23 -11.26
N VAL A 78 3.62 -16.26 -11.43
CA VAL A 78 2.15 -16.17 -11.29
C VAL A 78 1.67 -17.31 -10.41
N VAL A 79 0.95 -16.96 -9.35
CA VAL A 79 0.35 -17.92 -8.41
C VAL A 79 -1.16 -17.83 -8.55
N ALA A 80 -1.83 -18.98 -8.66
CA ALA A 80 -3.28 -19.07 -8.90
C ALA A 80 -4.15 -18.97 -7.63
N TYR A 81 -3.51 -18.87 -6.46
CA TYR A 81 -4.14 -18.74 -5.15
C TYR A 81 -3.42 -17.65 -4.35
N ASN A 82 -3.99 -17.26 -3.22
CA ASN A 82 -3.38 -16.28 -2.32
C ASN A 82 -2.44 -17.01 -1.32
N PRO A 83 -1.10 -16.97 -1.50
CA PRO A 83 -0.17 -17.61 -0.59
C PRO A 83 -0.06 -16.86 0.74
N THR A 84 0.42 -17.54 1.78
CA THR A 84 0.74 -16.88 3.05
C THR A 84 2.08 -16.15 2.94
N TYR A 85 2.30 -15.16 3.81
CA TYR A 85 3.56 -14.40 3.86
C TYR A 85 4.78 -15.33 3.98
N ASP A 86 4.72 -16.29 4.90
CA ASP A 86 5.80 -17.25 5.15
C ASP A 86 6.10 -18.12 3.92
N GLN A 87 5.09 -18.54 3.17
CA GLN A 87 5.27 -19.30 1.93
C GLN A 87 5.95 -18.49 0.83
N LEU A 88 5.61 -17.20 0.68
CA LEU A 88 6.11 -16.34 -0.40
C LEU A 88 7.52 -15.80 -0.11
N TRP A 89 7.78 -15.44 1.15
CA TRP A 89 9.05 -14.84 1.59
C TRP A 89 10.04 -15.84 2.18
N SER A 90 9.73 -17.14 2.10
CA SER A 90 10.65 -18.22 2.49
C SER A 90 11.97 -18.12 1.72
N PRO A 91 13.13 -18.07 2.40
CA PRO A 91 14.42 -18.00 1.73
C PRO A 91 14.76 -19.32 1.04
N ILE A 92 15.51 -19.23 -0.07
CA ILE A 92 16.03 -20.41 -0.77
C ILE A 92 17.21 -20.98 0.02
N TYR A 93 17.07 -22.20 0.52
CA TYR A 93 18.12 -22.89 1.27
C TYR A 93 19.11 -23.62 0.36
N GLY A 94 20.39 -23.52 0.68
CA GLY A 94 21.49 -24.24 0.01
C GLY A 94 22.67 -23.34 -0.35
N PRO A 95 23.85 -23.90 -0.66
CA PRO A 95 24.98 -23.11 -1.16
C PRO A 95 24.65 -22.52 -2.53
N ALA A 96 25.08 -21.26 -2.76
CA ALA A 96 24.97 -20.63 -4.06
C ALA A 96 25.78 -21.41 -5.11
N HIS A 97 25.26 -21.49 -6.33
CA HIS A 97 25.91 -22.23 -7.41
C HIS A 97 27.23 -21.54 -7.84
N PRO A 98 28.38 -22.24 -7.85
CA PRO A 98 29.71 -21.60 -7.97
C PRO A 98 29.96 -20.90 -9.33
N TYR A 99 29.31 -21.39 -10.39
CA TYR A 99 29.41 -20.82 -11.75
C TYR A 99 28.23 -19.90 -12.12
N ALA A 100 27.23 -19.81 -11.25
CA ALA A 100 26.10 -18.90 -11.39
C ALA A 100 26.09 -17.98 -10.17
N LYS A 101 27.19 -17.22 -10.02
CA LYS A 101 27.43 -16.30 -8.89
C LYS A 101 26.31 -15.26 -8.73
N ASP A 102 25.62 -14.95 -9.82
CA ASP A 102 24.43 -14.10 -9.88
C ASP A 102 23.11 -14.90 -9.84
N GLY A 103 23.07 -16.05 -9.15
CA GLY A 103 21.93 -16.97 -9.13
C GLY A 103 20.57 -16.35 -8.80
N LEU A 104 20.54 -15.17 -8.17
CA LEU A 104 19.34 -14.34 -8.00
C LEU A 104 19.30 -13.15 -8.99
N ALA A 105 20.40 -12.41 -9.16
CA ALA A 105 20.43 -11.20 -10.00
C ALA A 105 20.26 -11.46 -11.52
N GLN A 106 20.75 -12.61 -12.04
CA GLN A 106 20.46 -13.04 -13.41
C GLN A 106 19.01 -13.52 -13.55
N GLY A 107 18.49 -14.23 -12.54
CA GLY A 107 17.12 -14.76 -12.53
C GLY A 107 16.04 -13.67 -12.38
N MET A 108 16.37 -12.58 -11.69
CA MET A 108 15.51 -11.42 -11.51
C MET A 108 15.51 -10.47 -12.71
N ARG A 109 16.31 -10.74 -13.76
CA ARG A 109 16.43 -9.85 -14.90
C ARG A 109 15.37 -10.17 -15.97
N ASN A 110 14.61 -9.16 -16.42
CA ASN A 110 13.65 -9.31 -17.54
C ASN A 110 14.28 -8.93 -18.89
N HIS A 111 15.20 -7.96 -18.90
CA HIS A 111 15.90 -7.46 -20.10
C HIS A 111 17.42 -7.60 -19.98
N LYS A 112 18.18 -7.50 -21.08
CA LYS A 112 19.65 -7.63 -21.04
C LYS A 112 20.35 -6.64 -20.08
N LEU A 113 19.71 -5.53 -19.72
CA LEU A 113 20.29 -4.50 -18.85
C LEU A 113 19.73 -4.51 -17.42
N GLY A 114 18.59 -5.16 -17.16
CA GLY A 114 17.94 -5.06 -15.86
C GLY A 114 16.52 -5.62 -15.84
N PHE A 115 15.82 -5.37 -14.74
CA PHE A 115 14.40 -5.65 -14.60
C PHE A 115 13.58 -4.42 -15.00
N VAL A 116 12.54 -4.62 -15.79
CA VAL A 116 11.60 -3.57 -16.17
C VAL A 116 10.21 -4.11 -15.93
N GLU A 117 9.45 -3.36 -15.14
CA GLU A 117 8.04 -3.61 -14.84
C GLU A 117 7.22 -2.34 -15.10
N ASN A 118 5.93 -2.52 -15.34
CA ASN A 118 5.02 -1.42 -15.50
C ASN A 118 4.64 -0.89 -14.11
N ALA A 119 5.15 0.29 -13.75
CA ALA A 119 4.75 0.99 -12.54
C ALA A 119 3.54 1.90 -12.82
N ALA A 120 2.58 1.92 -11.90
CA ALA A 120 1.45 2.84 -11.93
C ALA A 120 1.76 4.02 -11.00
N ILE A 121 2.44 5.04 -11.54
CA ILE A 121 2.77 6.27 -10.82
C ILE A 121 1.86 7.39 -11.32
N GLU A 122 1.42 8.25 -10.40
CA GLU A 122 0.60 9.41 -10.74
C GLU A 122 1.47 10.42 -11.55
N PRO A 123 1.01 10.92 -12.72
CA PRO A 123 1.83 11.74 -13.60
C PRO A 123 2.33 13.03 -12.94
N PHE A 124 1.51 13.68 -12.12
CA PHE A 124 1.92 14.91 -11.44
C PHE A 124 3.02 14.67 -10.41
N VAL A 125 2.96 13.59 -9.62
CA VAL A 125 4.01 13.19 -8.68
C VAL A 125 5.31 12.89 -9.42
N PHE A 126 5.23 12.21 -10.57
CA PHE A 126 6.42 11.97 -11.40
C PHE A 126 7.06 13.27 -11.87
N ASP A 127 6.28 14.17 -12.46
CA ASP A 127 6.77 15.45 -12.97
C ASP A 127 7.29 16.36 -11.85
N GLU A 128 6.65 16.35 -10.69
CA GLU A 128 7.10 17.07 -9.49
C GLU A 128 8.48 16.60 -9.04
N GLN A 129 8.66 15.29 -8.86
CA GLN A 129 9.94 14.74 -8.41
C GLN A 129 11.03 14.91 -9.48
N TYR A 130 10.69 14.71 -10.75
CA TYR A 130 11.59 14.95 -11.88
C TYR A 130 12.10 16.39 -11.90
N ASN A 131 11.20 17.37 -11.83
CA ASN A 131 11.56 18.78 -11.84
C ASN A 131 12.34 19.19 -10.57
N THR A 132 12.00 18.59 -9.43
CA THR A 132 12.70 18.81 -8.15
C THR A 132 14.14 18.34 -8.23
N PHE A 133 14.38 17.14 -8.78
CA PHE A 133 15.73 16.64 -9.01
C PHE A 133 16.52 17.55 -9.98
N HIS A 134 15.88 17.99 -11.07
CA HIS A 134 16.55 18.87 -12.03
C HIS A 134 16.88 20.26 -11.49
N LYS A 135 16.06 20.81 -10.57
CA LYS A 135 16.26 22.16 -10.02
C LYS A 135 17.19 22.16 -8.80
N PHE A 136 16.98 21.23 -7.87
CA PHE A 136 17.66 21.22 -6.57
C PHE A 136 18.69 20.10 -6.44
N GLY A 137 18.65 19.08 -7.31
CA GLY A 137 19.60 17.97 -7.28
C GLY A 137 19.22 16.86 -6.31
N TYR A 138 18.02 16.88 -5.72
CA TYR A 138 17.49 15.82 -4.87
C TYR A 138 16.03 15.49 -5.22
N ALA A 139 15.61 14.25 -4.96
CA ALA A 139 14.23 13.80 -5.10
C ALA A 139 13.97 12.58 -4.21
N ALA A 140 12.69 12.20 -4.03
CA ALA A 140 12.34 10.97 -3.34
C ALA A 140 12.77 9.73 -4.16
N ASP A 141 13.20 8.67 -3.47
CA ASP A 141 13.54 7.39 -4.10
C ASP A 141 12.26 6.68 -4.59
N PRO A 142 12.13 6.36 -5.90
CA PRO A 142 11.00 5.58 -6.40
C PRO A 142 11.11 4.07 -6.09
N SER A 143 12.23 3.60 -5.54
CA SER A 143 12.42 2.19 -5.18
C SER A 143 11.49 1.81 -4.02
N ALA A 144 10.46 1.02 -4.34
CA ALA A 144 9.33 0.70 -3.46
C ALA A 144 9.69 -0.06 -2.16
N SER A 145 10.96 -0.38 -1.91
CA SER A 145 11.32 -1.39 -0.91
C SER A 145 11.51 -0.82 0.49
N GLU A 146 11.95 0.44 0.67
CA GLU A 146 12.33 0.93 2.00
C GLU A 146 12.14 2.45 2.13
N GLY A 147 11.04 2.88 2.75
CA GLY A 147 10.88 4.21 3.37
C GLY A 147 10.93 5.45 2.47
N ASN A 148 10.65 6.62 3.08
CA ASN A 148 10.75 7.94 2.44
C ASN A 148 12.22 8.38 2.34
N ASN A 149 13.02 7.61 1.61
CA ASN A 149 14.42 7.93 1.35
C ASN A 149 14.53 8.96 0.22
N TYR A 150 15.57 9.80 0.28
CA TYR A 150 15.89 10.78 -0.76
C TYR A 150 17.17 10.39 -1.47
N VAL A 151 17.21 10.63 -2.78
CA VAL A 151 18.35 10.39 -3.65
C VAL A 151 18.87 11.72 -4.19
N GLY A 152 20.20 11.87 -4.24
CA GLY A 152 20.87 13.04 -4.80
C GLY A 152 21.67 13.82 -3.75
N ASP A 153 21.58 15.15 -3.81
CA ASP A 153 22.31 16.07 -2.95
C ASP A 153 21.62 16.25 -1.59
N LEU A 154 22.12 15.51 -0.60
CA LEU A 154 21.57 15.50 0.76
C LEU A 154 21.86 16.79 1.55
N ASP A 155 22.85 17.59 1.13
CA ASP A 155 23.18 18.83 1.83
C ASP A 155 22.16 19.91 1.46
N LYS A 156 21.85 20.03 0.16
CA LYS A 156 20.75 20.91 -0.31
C LYS A 156 19.39 20.50 0.25
N LEU A 157 19.16 19.20 0.42
CA LEU A 157 17.93 18.69 1.04
C LEU A 157 17.75 19.25 2.45
N LYS A 158 18.83 19.30 3.26
CA LYS A 158 18.80 19.85 4.62
C LYS A 158 18.65 21.37 4.63
N GLU A 159 19.22 22.07 3.64
CA GLU A 159 19.09 23.53 3.53
C GLU A 159 17.67 23.97 3.14
N THR A 160 16.97 23.17 2.34
CA THR A 160 15.62 23.47 1.83
C THR A 160 14.52 22.65 2.49
N ASP A 161 14.81 21.92 3.58
CA ASP A 161 13.85 21.10 4.34
C ASP A 161 12.97 20.16 3.47
N GLY A 162 13.47 19.69 2.33
CA GLY A 162 12.73 18.79 1.43
C GLY A 162 11.61 19.44 0.63
N ILE A 163 11.66 20.75 0.39
CA ILE A 163 10.68 21.47 -0.43
C ILE A 163 10.75 21.04 -1.91
N SER A 164 9.60 20.70 -2.49
CA SER A 164 9.48 20.44 -3.93
C SER A 164 9.38 21.73 -4.75
N VAL A 165 9.59 21.62 -6.06
CA VAL A 165 9.46 22.76 -6.99
C VAL A 165 8.07 23.40 -6.95
N TYR A 166 7.02 22.62 -6.72
CA TYR A 166 5.65 23.14 -6.67
C TYR A 166 5.22 23.58 -5.27
N ASN A 167 5.88 23.09 -4.21
CA ASN A 167 5.55 23.41 -2.83
C ASN A 167 6.40 24.54 -2.23
N ILE A 168 6.93 25.45 -3.07
CA ILE A 168 7.75 26.58 -2.59
C ILE A 168 6.89 27.50 -1.71
N PRO A 169 7.30 27.79 -0.47
CA PRO A 169 6.53 28.64 0.42
C PRO A 169 6.41 30.07 -0.12
N GLN A 170 5.26 30.71 0.11
CA GLN A 170 4.91 32.01 -0.50
C GLN A 170 5.94 33.12 -0.23
N HIS A 171 6.68 33.05 0.88
CA HIS A 171 7.71 34.04 1.22
C HIS A 171 8.91 33.96 0.27
N GLU A 172 9.35 32.75 -0.10
CA GLU A 172 10.38 32.56 -1.12
C GLU A 172 9.89 32.97 -2.50
N GLN A 173 8.62 32.71 -2.84
CA GLN A 173 8.06 33.14 -4.11
C GLN A 173 8.06 34.66 -4.26
N LYS A 174 7.74 35.40 -3.19
CA LYS A 174 7.83 36.87 -3.15
C LYS A 174 9.26 37.34 -3.32
N LYS A 175 10.23 36.74 -2.62
CA LYS A 175 11.65 37.06 -2.73
C LYS A 175 12.18 36.85 -4.15
N ARG A 176 11.87 35.70 -4.78
CA ARG A 176 12.26 35.41 -6.16
C ARG A 176 11.62 36.37 -7.17
N LYS A 177 10.37 36.82 -6.96
CA LYS A 177 9.73 37.84 -7.81
C LYS A 177 10.43 39.19 -7.71
N THR A 178 10.83 39.61 -6.50
CA THR A 178 11.57 40.87 -6.32
C THR A 178 12.99 40.78 -6.89
N GLU A 179 13.68 39.66 -6.71
CA GLU A 179 15.02 39.44 -7.28
C GLU A 179 14.98 39.39 -8.81
N LYS A 180 14.02 38.66 -9.40
CA LYS A 180 13.85 38.61 -10.85
C LYS A 180 13.47 39.98 -11.45
N LYS A 181 12.69 40.80 -10.71
CA LYS A 181 12.41 42.18 -11.12
C LYS A 181 13.68 43.03 -11.11
N LYS A 182 14.50 42.90 -10.07
CA LYS A 182 15.78 43.61 -9.94
C LYS A 182 16.80 43.18 -11.01
N GLU A 183 16.90 41.88 -11.28
CA GLU A 183 17.77 41.34 -12.34
C GLU A 183 17.35 41.84 -13.72
N ARG A 184 16.03 41.90 -13.99
CA ARG A 184 15.52 42.49 -15.24
C ARG A 184 15.77 44.00 -15.35
N GLU A 185 15.79 44.71 -14.22
CA GLU A 185 16.17 46.13 -14.15
C GLU A 185 17.70 46.31 -14.33
N GLU A 186 18.53 45.35 -13.89
CA GLU A 186 20.00 45.38 -14.04
C GLU A 186 20.48 44.93 -15.43
N ASP A 187 19.84 43.94 -16.06
CA ASP A 187 20.22 43.40 -17.37
C ASP A 187 19.72 44.23 -18.56
N GLY A 188 18.94 45.30 -18.32
CA GLY A 188 18.51 46.21 -19.39
C GLY A 188 17.67 45.57 -20.50
N ASP A 189 17.06 44.40 -20.24
CA ASP A 189 16.03 43.81 -21.12
C ASP A 189 14.72 44.61 -20.96
N ASP A 190 14.70 45.77 -21.60
CA ASP A 190 13.49 46.53 -21.93
C ASP A 190 12.67 45.77 -22.98
N GLY A 191 12.15 44.62 -22.59
CA GLY A 191 11.05 43.96 -23.26
C GLY A 191 9.70 44.47 -22.75
N GLY A 192 9.56 45.79 -22.54
CA GLY A 192 8.29 46.42 -22.22
C GLY A 192 8.41 47.63 -21.30
N ASP A 193 8.33 48.81 -21.94
CA ASP A 193 7.96 50.09 -21.36
C ASP A 193 9.07 50.85 -20.62
N VAL A 194 10.25 51.00 -21.24
CA VAL A 194 10.99 52.27 -21.12
C VAL A 194 10.13 53.35 -21.76
N VAL A 195 9.16 53.86 -20.99
CA VAL A 195 8.60 55.18 -21.28
C VAL A 195 9.75 56.14 -21.06
N ASP A 196 10.39 56.54 -22.15
CA ASP A 196 11.35 57.63 -22.16
C ASP A 196 10.74 58.78 -21.35
N GLY A 197 11.48 59.28 -20.35
CA GLY A 197 10.97 60.32 -19.45
C GLY A 197 10.46 61.55 -20.21
N THR A 198 10.91 61.72 -21.46
CA THR A 198 10.46 62.76 -22.38
C THR A 198 9.03 62.53 -22.93
N GLU A 199 8.59 61.29 -23.08
CA GLU A 199 7.22 60.97 -23.52
C GLU A 199 6.21 61.12 -22.38
N VAL A 200 6.63 60.92 -21.12
CA VAL A 200 5.77 61.12 -19.95
C VAL A 200 5.38 62.59 -19.76
N GLU A 201 6.21 63.55 -20.22
CA GLU A 201 5.96 64.99 -20.09
C GLU A 201 5.35 65.62 -21.34
N ASN A 202 5.35 64.92 -22.48
CA ASN A 202 4.73 65.38 -23.71
C ASN A 202 3.19 65.25 -23.63
N PRO A 203 2.42 66.34 -23.63
CA PRO A 203 0.96 66.29 -23.48
C PRO A 203 0.23 65.59 -24.65
N ALA A 204 0.92 65.35 -25.77
CA ALA A 204 0.38 64.64 -26.92
C ALA A 204 0.66 63.13 -26.93
N SER A 205 1.41 62.60 -25.96
CA SER A 205 1.71 61.17 -25.87
C SER A 205 0.55 60.37 -25.26
N GLU A 206 0.41 59.11 -25.65
CA GLU A 206 -0.60 58.21 -25.07
C GLU A 206 -0.36 57.96 -23.57
N THR A 207 0.90 57.96 -23.15
CA THR A 207 1.30 57.73 -21.76
C THR A 207 0.93 58.92 -20.86
N TRP A 208 0.99 60.16 -21.35
CA TRP A 208 0.49 61.34 -20.65
C TRP A 208 -1.04 61.35 -20.53
N LEU A 209 -1.74 61.03 -21.62
CA LEU A 209 -3.20 60.97 -21.66
C LEU A 209 -3.76 59.92 -20.70
N LEU A 210 -3.16 58.74 -20.62
CA LEU A 210 -3.56 57.67 -19.70
C LEU A 210 -3.41 58.07 -18.23
N LYS A 211 -2.34 58.79 -17.89
CA LYS A 211 -2.06 59.29 -16.53
C LYS A 211 -3.05 60.39 -16.10
N ASN A 212 -3.45 61.26 -17.03
CA ASN A 212 -4.36 62.38 -16.76
C ASN A 212 -5.84 62.09 -17.09
N ARG A 213 -6.19 60.84 -17.45
CA ARG A 213 -7.54 60.44 -17.88
C ARG A 213 -8.61 60.53 -16.78
N LYS A 214 -8.23 60.51 -15.51
CA LYS A 214 -9.20 60.66 -14.41
C LYS A 214 -9.42 62.13 -14.12
N SER A 215 -10.60 62.63 -14.49
CA SER A 215 -11.07 63.96 -14.08
C SER A 215 -11.14 64.03 -12.55
N PRO A 216 -10.82 65.18 -11.94
CA PRO A 216 -11.02 65.41 -10.51
C PRO A 216 -12.47 65.82 -10.18
N TRP A 217 -13.40 65.55 -11.09
CA TRP A 217 -14.84 65.77 -11.00
C TRP A 217 -15.56 64.48 -11.37
#